data_AF-A0A2W5FXI1-F1
#
_entry.id   AF-A0A2W5FXI1-F1
#
_cell.length_a   1.000
_cell.length_b   1.000
_cell.length_c   1.000
_cell.angle_alpha   90.00
_cell.angle_beta   90.00
_cell.angle_gamma   90.00
#
_symmetry.space_group_name_H-M   'P 1'
#
loop_
_entity.id
_entity.type
_entity.pdbx_description
1 polymer ?
#
loop_
_entity_poly.entity_id
_entity_poly.type
_entity_poly.pdbx_seq_one_letter_code
_entity_poly.pdbx_strand_id
1 'polypeptide(L)'
;QLDFWNWLSSYYLCNLGEIYRLAFPSSLKLESETYVRLLSERTIDWQNLDANETYLLQALEVRQMLNLQEIEAFIPKKEIIKTINALIDERYISVDEKITEKYKAKEIAYLKINDEALVSENLAIILLKLDKAKKQKDLFLNILSKQIDNPDNPIRKSLVFDEGNFVNQQLKSLIEKGWVTEYYLEKHRIDSYEGEIEEIEELTENQKKSISEINQAFEENKNVLLHGVTSSGKTHIYLEKMEDCINSGQNVLLLLPKIALTKQITIRLEKKYGKKLGFYHNKLTDFERVEVWRKIKKNELQILIGTRNSLFLPYENLGLIIVDEEHDSAYRQRDQHFFFNAK
;
A
#
# COMPACT_ATOMS: atom_id res chain seq x y z
N GLN A 1 2.85 11.59 -16.24
CA GLN A 1 2.82 10.11 -16.22
C GLN A 1 2.15 9.53 -17.48
N LEU A 2 0.97 10.01 -17.90
CA LEU A 2 0.34 9.54 -19.14
C LEU A 2 1.22 9.77 -20.38
N ASP A 3 1.94 10.88 -20.46
CA ASP A 3 2.87 11.13 -21.59
C ASP A 3 3.98 10.08 -21.68
N PHE A 4 4.52 9.66 -20.53
CA PHE A 4 5.50 8.57 -20.46
C PHE A 4 4.90 7.25 -20.96
N TRP A 5 3.65 6.95 -20.60
CA TRP A 5 2.96 5.75 -21.08
C TRP A 5 2.64 5.82 -22.57
N ASN A 6 2.25 6.98 -23.09
CA ASN A 6 2.03 7.20 -24.52
C ASN A 6 3.33 7.01 -25.31
N TRP A 7 4.45 7.53 -24.79
CA TRP A 7 5.77 7.31 -25.37
C TRP A 7 6.13 5.82 -25.36
N LEU A 8 5.98 5.13 -24.22
CA LEU A 8 6.24 3.68 -24.12
C LEU A 8 5.38 2.87 -25.08
N SER A 9 4.09 3.17 -25.15
CA SER A 9 3.13 2.50 -26.04
C SER A 9 3.54 2.67 -27.51
N SER A 10 3.96 3.88 -27.89
CA SER A 10 4.42 4.18 -29.26
C SER A 10 5.76 3.51 -29.57
N TYR A 11 6.70 3.53 -28.62
CA TYR A 11 8.07 3.05 -28.82
C TYR A 11 8.15 1.52 -28.80
N TYR A 12 7.48 0.87 -27.83
CA TYR A 12 7.49 -0.59 -27.67
C TYR A 12 6.31 -1.28 -28.34
N LEU A 13 5.44 -0.53 -29.04
CA LEU A 13 4.27 -1.04 -29.75
C LEU A 13 3.35 -1.91 -28.87
N CYS A 14 3.12 -1.45 -27.63
CA CYS A 14 2.25 -2.11 -26.67
C CYS A 14 1.00 -1.27 -26.38
N ASN A 15 -0.06 -1.89 -25.87
CA ASN A 15 -1.28 -1.14 -25.55
C ASN A 15 -1.18 -0.46 -24.18
N LEU A 16 -1.84 0.69 -24.03
CA LEU A 16 -1.88 1.42 -22.74
C LEU A 16 -2.45 0.57 -21.60
N GLY A 17 -3.33 -0.41 -21.90
CA GLY A 17 -3.88 -1.33 -20.91
C GLY A 17 -2.84 -2.29 -20.32
N GLU A 18 -1.86 -2.75 -21.09
CA GLU A 18 -0.71 -3.55 -20.65
C GLU A 18 0.21 -2.73 -19.75
N ILE A 19 0.48 -1.48 -20.14
CA ILE A 19 1.25 -0.53 -19.34
C ILE A 19 0.53 -0.29 -18.01
N TYR A 20 -0.77 0.01 -18.03
CA TYR A 20 -1.59 0.17 -16.83
C TYR A 20 -1.55 -1.07 -15.94
N ARG A 21 -1.70 -2.27 -16.52
CA ARG A 21 -1.65 -3.53 -15.78
C ARG A 21 -0.30 -3.77 -15.11
N LEU A 22 0.81 -3.36 -15.73
CA LEU A 22 2.14 -3.47 -15.14
C LEU A 22 2.42 -2.37 -14.11
N ALA A 23 2.00 -1.14 -14.40
CA ALA A 23 2.29 0.06 -13.63
C ALA A 23 1.52 0.14 -12.30
N PHE A 24 0.25 -0.27 -12.31
CA PHE A 24 -0.61 -0.18 -11.14
C PHE A 24 -0.56 -1.46 -10.30
N PRO A 25 -0.37 -1.34 -8.96
CA PRO A 25 -0.66 -2.44 -8.04
C PRO A 25 -2.07 -2.98 -8.26
N SER A 26 -2.28 -4.30 -8.18
CA SER A 26 -3.57 -4.90 -8.53
C SER A 26 -4.70 -4.44 -7.61
N SER A 27 -4.41 -4.18 -6.34
CA SER A 27 -5.40 -3.71 -5.35
C SER A 27 -5.81 -2.26 -5.52
N LEU A 28 -5.08 -1.49 -6.33
CA LEU A 28 -5.48 -0.13 -6.74
C LEU A 28 -6.28 -0.13 -8.03
N LYS A 29 -6.32 -1.25 -8.76
CA LYS A 29 -7.14 -1.36 -9.95
C LYS A 29 -8.58 -1.49 -9.49
N LEU A 30 -9.36 -0.47 -9.77
CA LEU A 30 -10.80 -0.52 -9.59
C LEU A 30 -11.34 -1.59 -10.53
N GLU A 31 -11.96 -2.61 -9.96
CA GLU A 31 -12.77 -3.55 -10.71
C GLU A 31 -14.22 -3.14 -10.51
N SER A 32 -14.92 -2.93 -11.63
CA SER A 32 -16.37 -2.82 -11.62
C SER A 32 -16.92 -4.21 -11.35
N GLU A 33 -17.54 -4.40 -10.19
CA GLU A 33 -18.38 -5.56 -9.96
C GLU A 33 -19.76 -5.25 -10.53
N THR A 34 -20.20 -6.09 -11.46
CA THR A 34 -21.54 -6.04 -12.03
C THR A 34 -22.53 -6.62 -11.03
N TYR A 35 -23.53 -5.83 -10.67
CA TYR A 35 -24.66 -6.22 -9.85
C TYR A 35 -25.94 -6.18 -10.67
N VAL A 36 -26.84 -7.10 -10.38
CA VAL A 36 -28.19 -7.15 -10.93
C VAL A 36 -29.16 -6.73 -9.82
N ARG A 37 -30.09 -5.82 -10.14
CA ARG A 37 -31.12 -5.33 -9.21
C ARG A 37 -32.51 -5.56 -9.79
N LEU A 38 -33.47 -5.86 -8.92
CA LEU A 38 -34.89 -5.92 -9.30
C LEU A 38 -35.46 -4.50 -9.50
N LEU A 39 -36.22 -4.31 -10.57
CA LEU A 39 -36.97 -3.08 -10.80
C LEU A 39 -38.30 -3.14 -10.02
N SER A 40 -38.39 -2.35 -8.95
CA SER A 40 -39.44 -2.41 -7.92
C SER A 40 -40.86 -2.06 -8.39
N GLU A 41 -41.03 -1.58 -9.63
CA GLU A 41 -42.28 -1.01 -10.13
C GLU A 41 -43.10 -1.96 -11.01
N ARG A 42 -42.60 -3.17 -11.29
CA ARG A 42 -43.26 -4.13 -12.20
C ARG A 42 -43.73 -5.38 -11.47
N THR A 43 -44.96 -5.79 -11.73
CA THR A 43 -45.46 -7.11 -11.34
C THR A 43 -44.83 -8.18 -12.23
N ILE A 44 -44.16 -9.15 -11.63
CA ILE A 44 -43.48 -10.23 -12.34
C ILE A 44 -44.51 -11.23 -12.87
N ASP A 45 -44.50 -11.49 -14.18
CA ASP A 45 -45.27 -12.57 -14.78
C ASP A 45 -44.48 -13.87 -14.77
N TRP A 46 -44.75 -14.71 -13.77
CA TRP A 46 -44.04 -15.98 -13.56
C TRP A 46 -44.37 -17.07 -14.59
N GLN A 47 -45.41 -16.89 -15.42
CA GLN A 47 -45.84 -17.94 -16.36
C GLN A 47 -44.96 -18.03 -17.60
N ASN A 48 -44.26 -16.95 -17.94
CA ASN A 48 -43.47 -16.81 -19.17
C ASN A 48 -41.96 -16.88 -18.93
N LEU A 49 -41.52 -17.28 -17.73
CA LEU A 49 -40.12 -17.33 -17.36
C LEU A 49 -39.55 -18.75 -17.46
N ASP A 50 -38.30 -18.87 -17.90
CA ASP A 50 -37.56 -20.12 -17.81
C ASP A 50 -37.09 -20.40 -16.37
N ALA A 51 -36.49 -21.58 -16.16
CA ALA A 51 -36.04 -22.00 -14.83
C ALA A 51 -34.98 -21.05 -14.24
N ASN A 52 -34.00 -20.61 -15.04
CA ASN A 52 -32.92 -19.76 -14.59
C ASN A 52 -33.41 -18.34 -14.30
N GLU A 53 -34.29 -17.81 -15.16
CA GLU A 53 -34.96 -16.54 -14.99
C GLU A 53 -35.77 -16.51 -13.68
N THR A 54 -36.53 -17.59 -13.43
CA THR A 54 -37.31 -17.77 -12.20
C THR A 54 -36.40 -17.78 -10.97
N TYR A 55 -35.31 -18.56 -10.97
CA TYR A 55 -34.39 -18.61 -9.84
C TYR A 55 -33.72 -17.26 -9.57
N LEU A 56 -33.33 -16.53 -10.62
CA LEU A 56 -32.69 -15.22 -10.47
C LEU A 56 -33.66 -14.20 -9.87
N LEU A 57 -34.91 -14.12 -10.37
CA LEU A 57 -35.90 -13.19 -9.82
C LEU A 57 -36.27 -13.52 -8.37
N GLN A 58 -36.43 -14.80 -8.01
CA GLN A 58 -36.67 -15.21 -6.62
C GLN A 58 -35.53 -14.82 -5.68
N ALA A 59 -34.28 -15.03 -6.11
CA ALA A 59 -33.12 -14.63 -5.34
C ALA A 59 -33.05 -13.09 -5.15
N LEU A 60 -33.43 -12.34 -6.20
CA LEU A 60 -33.49 -10.88 -6.18
C LEU A 60 -34.66 -10.33 -5.34
N GLU A 61 -35.80 -11.01 -5.23
CA GLU A 61 -36.86 -10.60 -4.30
C GLU A 61 -36.37 -10.62 -2.84
N VAL A 62 -35.53 -11.59 -2.48
CA VAL A 62 -34.99 -11.75 -1.11
C VAL A 62 -33.85 -10.76 -0.83
N ARG A 63 -32.87 -10.66 -1.73
CA ARG A 63 -31.65 -9.87 -1.48
C ARG A 63 -31.64 -8.47 -2.13
N GLN A 64 -32.63 -8.15 -2.96
CA GLN A 64 -32.79 -6.91 -3.75
C GLN A 64 -31.70 -6.66 -4.80
N MET A 65 -30.48 -7.12 -4.56
CA MET A 65 -29.32 -6.98 -5.45
C MET A 65 -28.40 -8.19 -5.30
N LEU A 66 -27.81 -8.66 -6.41
CA LEU A 66 -26.87 -9.79 -6.45
C LEU A 66 -25.71 -9.49 -7.38
N ASN A 67 -24.49 -9.92 -7.03
CA ASN A 67 -23.36 -9.88 -7.98
C ASN A 67 -23.27 -11.17 -8.83
N LEU A 68 -22.46 -11.14 -9.88
CA LEU A 68 -22.28 -12.29 -10.77
C LEU A 68 -21.76 -13.55 -10.05
N GLN A 69 -20.90 -13.43 -9.04
CA GLN A 69 -20.38 -14.58 -8.29
C GLN A 69 -21.45 -15.26 -7.43
N GLU A 70 -22.37 -14.48 -6.87
CA GLU A 70 -23.52 -15.00 -6.15
C GLU A 70 -24.48 -15.71 -7.10
N ILE A 71 -24.69 -15.16 -8.31
CA ILE A 71 -25.52 -15.77 -9.35
C ILE A 71 -24.90 -17.08 -9.85
N GLU A 72 -23.57 -17.14 -9.99
CA GLU A 72 -22.82 -18.36 -10.35
C GLU A 72 -23.04 -19.53 -9.39
N ALA A 73 -23.45 -19.26 -8.15
CA ALA A 73 -23.71 -20.31 -7.16
C ALA A 73 -24.94 -21.16 -7.52
N PHE A 74 -25.86 -20.64 -8.33
CA PHE A 74 -27.11 -21.32 -8.69
C PHE A 74 -27.47 -21.29 -10.19
N ILE A 75 -26.79 -20.48 -11.02
CA ILE A 75 -26.93 -20.48 -12.48
C ILE A 75 -25.57 -20.80 -13.13
N PRO A 76 -25.51 -21.77 -14.08
CA PRO A 76 -24.26 -22.08 -14.79
C PRO A 76 -23.70 -20.89 -15.56
N LYS A 77 -22.38 -20.65 -15.46
CA LYS A 77 -21.66 -19.53 -16.13
C LYS A 77 -22.06 -19.25 -17.58
N LYS A 78 -22.29 -20.30 -18.37
CA LYS A 78 -22.64 -20.19 -19.80
C LYS A 78 -24.04 -19.60 -20.04
N GLU A 79 -24.95 -19.77 -19.08
CA GLU A 79 -26.36 -19.33 -19.18
C GLU A 79 -26.61 -17.98 -18.50
N ILE A 80 -25.68 -17.48 -17.66
CA ILE A 80 -25.86 -16.24 -16.89
C ILE A 80 -26.14 -15.04 -17.80
N ILE A 81 -25.29 -14.82 -18.82
CA ILE A 81 -25.44 -13.67 -19.72
C ILE A 81 -26.77 -13.73 -20.47
N LYS A 82 -27.15 -14.91 -20.95
CA LYS A 82 -28.43 -15.12 -21.64
C LYS A 82 -29.61 -14.79 -20.72
N THR A 83 -29.59 -15.34 -19.50
CA THR A 83 -30.64 -15.14 -18.48
C THR A 83 -30.77 -13.66 -18.09
N ILE A 84 -29.64 -12.99 -17.85
CA ILE A 84 -29.62 -11.56 -17.52
C ILE A 84 -30.18 -10.73 -18.68
N ASN A 85 -29.74 -10.97 -19.92
CA ASN A 85 -30.23 -10.21 -21.07
C ASN A 85 -31.73 -10.38 -21.28
N ALA A 86 -32.26 -11.60 -21.17
CA ALA A 86 -33.69 -11.86 -21.30
C ALA A 86 -34.52 -11.09 -20.24
N LEU A 87 -34.07 -11.06 -18.98
CA LEU A 87 -34.75 -10.32 -17.92
C LEU A 87 -34.57 -8.79 -18.04
N ILE A 88 -33.50 -8.31 -18.66
CA ILE A 88 -33.32 -6.89 -19.00
C ILE A 88 -34.28 -6.50 -20.13
N ASP A 89 -34.40 -7.34 -21.17
CA ASP A 89 -35.29 -7.12 -22.31
C ASP A 89 -36.76 -7.07 -21.83
N GLU A 90 -37.12 -7.97 -20.92
CA GLU A 90 -38.39 -7.97 -20.21
C GLU A 90 -38.47 -6.91 -19.09
N ARG A 91 -37.46 -6.06 -18.92
CA ARG A 91 -37.41 -4.95 -17.96
C ARG A 91 -37.77 -5.35 -16.52
N TYR A 92 -37.45 -6.57 -16.12
CA TYR A 92 -37.60 -7.01 -14.72
C TYR A 92 -36.41 -6.63 -13.86
N ILE A 93 -35.23 -6.57 -14.48
CA ILE A 93 -33.97 -6.25 -13.79
C ILE A 93 -33.23 -5.09 -14.45
N SER A 94 -32.38 -4.44 -13.69
CA SER A 94 -31.35 -3.53 -14.20
C SER A 94 -29.96 -4.02 -13.80
N VAL A 95 -28.97 -3.69 -14.61
CA VAL A 95 -27.56 -3.90 -14.29
C VAL A 95 -26.99 -2.61 -13.74
N ASP A 96 -26.46 -2.67 -12.53
CA ASP A 96 -25.71 -1.61 -11.89
C ASP A 96 -24.24 -2.02 -11.79
N GLU A 97 -23.35 -1.05 -11.86
CA GLU A 97 -21.93 -1.26 -11.58
C GLU A 97 -21.60 -0.66 -10.22
N LYS A 98 -21.00 -1.47 -9.34
CA LYS A 98 -20.44 -0.97 -8.09
C LYS A 98 -18.93 -1.07 -8.16
N ILE A 99 -18.27 0.06 -7.97
CA ILE A 99 -16.83 0.12 -7.85
C ILE A 99 -16.45 -0.33 -6.44
N THR A 100 -15.65 -1.37 -6.33
CA THR A 100 -15.14 -1.86 -5.04
C THR A 100 -13.63 -1.60 -4.92
N GLU A 101 -13.21 -1.03 -3.78
CA GLU A 101 -11.79 -0.90 -3.45
C GLU A 101 -11.27 -2.20 -2.83
N LYS A 102 -10.29 -2.84 -3.48
CA LYS A 102 -9.64 -4.05 -2.95
C LYS A 102 -8.64 -3.77 -1.85
N TYR A 103 -7.99 -2.61 -1.89
CA TYR A 103 -7.02 -2.22 -0.86
C TYR A 103 -7.71 -1.89 0.46
N LYS A 104 -7.27 -2.52 1.55
CA LYS A 104 -7.62 -2.14 2.91
C LYS A 104 -6.35 -1.82 3.70
N ALA A 105 -6.32 -0.65 4.33
CA ALA A 105 -5.24 -0.28 5.24
C ALA A 105 -5.15 -1.33 6.36
N LYS A 106 -3.93 -1.64 6.82
CA LYS A 106 -3.78 -2.55 7.96
C LYS A 106 -4.13 -1.77 9.22
N GLU A 107 -5.30 -2.04 9.75
CA GLU A 107 -5.71 -1.51 11.04
C GLU A 107 -5.17 -2.40 12.15
N ILE A 108 -4.54 -1.78 13.14
CA ILE A 108 -4.14 -2.45 14.37
C ILE A 108 -4.99 -1.87 15.50
N ALA A 109 -5.52 -2.75 16.33
CA ALA A 109 -6.27 -2.37 17.51
C ALA A 109 -5.33 -1.85 18.61
N TYR A 110 -5.64 -0.67 19.12
CA TYR A 110 -4.99 -0.04 20.25
C TYR A 110 -6.00 0.20 21.37
N LEU A 111 -5.49 0.27 22.59
CA LEU A 111 -6.27 0.48 23.80
C LEU A 111 -5.86 1.81 24.43
N LYS A 112 -6.83 2.54 24.99
CA LYS A 112 -6.59 3.67 25.88
C LYS A 112 -7.61 3.70 27.00
N ILE A 113 -7.24 4.26 28.14
CA ILE A 113 -8.22 4.64 29.16
C ILE A 113 -9.05 5.80 28.61
N ASN A 114 -10.35 5.76 28.87
CA ASN A 114 -11.21 6.87 28.50
C ASN A 114 -11.01 8.03 29.48
N ASP A 115 -10.38 9.12 29.01
CA ASP A 115 -10.10 10.30 29.84
C ASP A 115 -11.39 10.95 30.36
N GLU A 116 -12.48 10.90 29.59
CA GLU A 116 -13.79 11.40 30.02
C GLU A 116 -14.33 10.62 31.22
N ALA A 117 -14.10 9.29 31.25
CA ALA A 117 -14.51 8.46 32.37
C ALA A 117 -13.69 8.73 33.63
N LEU A 118 -12.40 9.06 33.49
CA LEU A 118 -11.55 9.47 34.60
C LEU A 118 -12.00 10.82 35.20
N VAL A 119 -12.49 11.73 34.36
CA VAL A 119 -13.04 13.03 34.80
C VAL A 119 -14.42 12.86 35.44
N SER A 120 -15.30 12.03 34.87
CA SER A 120 -16.69 11.90 35.31
C SER A 120 -16.86 11.04 36.57
N GLU A 121 -16.15 9.91 36.66
CA GLU A 121 -16.31 8.97 37.77
C GLU A 121 -15.18 9.03 38.79
N ASN A 122 -14.04 9.68 38.50
CA ASN A 122 -12.83 9.66 39.34
C ASN A 122 -12.23 8.24 39.49
N LEU A 123 -10.90 8.14 39.34
CA LEU A 123 -10.14 6.88 39.40
C LEU A 123 -10.46 6.04 40.66
N ALA A 124 -10.64 6.67 41.82
CA ALA A 124 -10.94 5.97 43.07
C ALA A 124 -12.26 5.20 43.01
N ILE A 125 -13.31 5.76 42.38
CA ILE A 125 -14.62 5.12 42.27
C ILE A 125 -14.58 3.97 41.27
N ILE A 126 -13.86 4.14 40.16
CA ILE A 126 -13.64 3.08 39.17
C ILE A 126 -12.95 1.87 39.82
N LEU A 127 -11.91 2.10 40.62
CA LEU A 127 -11.19 1.03 41.33
C LEU A 127 -12.05 0.32 42.39
N LEU A 128 -12.95 1.05 43.06
CA LEU A 128 -13.93 0.47 43.99
C LEU A 128 -14.96 -0.41 43.27
N LYS A 129 -15.47 0.04 42.12
CA LYS A 129 -16.40 -0.76 41.29
C LYS A 129 -15.73 -2.02 40.72
N LEU A 130 -14.42 -1.98 40.51
CA LEU A 130 -13.61 -3.10 40.04
C LEU A 130 -13.10 -4.04 41.15
N ASP A 131 -13.37 -3.74 42.43
CA ASP A 131 -12.75 -4.44 43.54
C ASP A 131 -13.12 -5.93 43.62
N LYS A 132 -14.36 -6.26 43.22
CA LYS A 132 -14.85 -7.65 43.12
C LYS A 132 -14.35 -8.38 41.86
N ALA A 133 -13.80 -7.67 40.88
CA ALA A 133 -13.38 -8.18 39.60
C ALA A 133 -11.86 -8.03 39.41
N LYS A 134 -11.08 -8.74 40.24
CA LYS A 134 -9.62 -8.62 40.35
C LYS A 134 -8.90 -8.59 38.98
N LYS A 135 -9.22 -9.51 38.08
CA LYS A 135 -8.62 -9.55 36.73
C LYS A 135 -9.00 -8.37 35.82
N GLN A 136 -10.20 -7.79 35.98
CA GLN A 136 -10.58 -6.56 35.27
C GLN A 136 -9.83 -5.35 35.83
N LYS A 137 -9.69 -5.29 37.17
CA LYS A 137 -8.89 -4.28 37.87
C LYS A 137 -7.44 -4.31 37.43
N ASP A 138 -6.83 -5.50 37.39
CA ASP A 138 -5.45 -5.70 36.96
C ASP A 138 -5.24 -5.27 35.50
N LEU A 139 -6.17 -5.60 34.60
CA LEU A 139 -6.12 -5.18 33.18
C LEU A 139 -6.25 -3.66 33.05
N PHE A 140 -7.19 -3.04 33.77
CA PHE A 140 -7.38 -1.60 33.77
C PHE A 140 -6.12 -0.87 34.27
N LEU A 141 -5.52 -1.34 35.36
CA LEU A 141 -4.27 -0.78 35.89
C LEU A 141 -3.08 -0.99 34.96
N ASN A 142 -2.98 -2.12 34.26
CA ASN A 142 -1.92 -2.36 33.27
C ASN A 142 -2.00 -1.39 32.08
N ILE A 143 -3.21 -1.13 31.58
CA ILE A 143 -3.43 -0.16 30.50
C ILE A 143 -3.13 1.25 31.02
N LEU A 144 -3.62 1.61 32.21
CA LEU A 144 -3.38 2.91 32.82
C LEU A 144 -1.89 3.18 33.07
N SER A 145 -1.15 2.20 33.60
CA SER A 145 0.29 2.36 33.84
C SER A 145 1.06 2.56 32.55
N LYS A 146 0.79 1.73 31.52
CA LYS A 146 1.43 1.87 30.20
C LYS A 146 1.13 3.24 29.55
N GLN A 147 -0.06 3.79 29.77
CA GLN A 147 -0.46 5.11 29.25
C GLN A 147 0.22 6.26 30.00
N ILE A 148 0.41 6.13 31.32
CA ILE A 148 1.12 7.14 32.12
C ILE A 148 2.63 7.12 31.82
N ASP A 149 3.22 5.93 31.70
CA ASP A 149 4.65 5.78 31.45
C ASP A 149 5.05 6.31 30.07
N ASN A 150 4.17 6.19 29.07
CA ASN A 150 4.42 6.69 27.70
C ASN A 150 3.14 7.30 27.09
N PRO A 151 2.81 8.56 27.40
CA PRO A 151 1.57 9.22 26.94
C PRO A 151 1.46 9.29 25.42
N ASP A 152 2.59 9.47 24.74
CA ASP A 152 2.65 9.64 23.29
C ASP A 152 2.70 8.31 22.52
N ASN A 153 2.80 7.16 23.20
CA ASN A 153 2.92 5.85 22.54
C ASN A 153 1.64 5.01 22.67
N PRO A 154 0.90 4.79 21.57
CA PRO A 154 -0.32 3.99 21.59
C PRO A 154 -0.11 2.54 22.08
N ILE A 155 -0.95 2.07 22.99
CA ILE A 155 -0.86 0.72 23.58
C ILE A 155 -1.50 -0.31 22.64
N ARG A 156 -0.70 -1.15 21.98
CA ARG A 156 -1.22 -2.21 21.08
C ARG A 156 -1.98 -3.28 21.89
N LYS A 157 -3.20 -3.61 21.44
CA LYS A 157 -4.01 -4.67 22.03
C LYS A 157 -3.26 -5.99 22.07
N SER A 158 -2.64 -6.43 20.97
CA SER A 158 -1.92 -7.71 20.92
C SER A 158 -0.87 -7.83 22.02
N LEU A 159 -0.04 -6.80 22.23
CA LEU A 159 1.01 -6.81 23.26
C LEU A 159 0.47 -6.95 24.69
N VAL A 160 -0.73 -6.43 24.97
CA VAL A 160 -1.37 -6.57 26.29
C VAL A 160 -1.84 -8.02 26.52
N PHE A 161 -2.21 -8.74 25.46
CA PHE A 161 -2.69 -10.12 25.54
C PHE A 161 -1.60 -11.17 25.31
N ASP A 162 -0.50 -10.83 24.64
CA ASP A 162 0.64 -11.73 24.36
C ASP A 162 1.35 -12.17 25.66
N GLU A 163 1.29 -11.35 26.72
CA GLU A 163 1.78 -11.69 28.05
C GLU A 163 0.95 -12.82 28.73
N GLY A 164 -0.17 -13.25 28.14
CA GLY A 164 -1.00 -14.37 28.61
C GLY A 164 -1.78 -14.11 29.91
N ASN A 165 -1.66 -12.92 30.48
CA ASN A 165 -2.21 -12.57 31.80
C ASN A 165 -3.71 -12.24 31.80
N PHE A 166 -4.26 -11.94 30.62
CA PHE A 166 -5.61 -11.39 30.41
C PHE A 166 -6.37 -12.12 29.28
N VAL A 167 -7.70 -12.03 29.31
CA VAL A 167 -8.60 -12.65 28.32
C VAL A 167 -9.56 -11.61 27.75
N ASN A 168 -9.91 -11.72 26.47
CA ASN A 168 -10.71 -10.73 25.73
C ASN A 168 -12.06 -10.39 26.40
N GLN A 169 -12.64 -11.31 27.17
CA GLN A 169 -13.87 -11.06 27.96
C GLN A 169 -13.70 -9.95 29.01
N GLN A 170 -12.51 -9.83 29.61
CA GLN A 170 -12.21 -8.79 30.60
C GLN A 170 -12.17 -7.41 29.91
N LEU A 171 -11.57 -7.33 28.72
CA LEU A 171 -11.53 -6.11 27.92
C LEU A 171 -12.93 -5.69 27.46
N LYS A 172 -13.75 -6.62 26.93
CA LYS A 172 -15.13 -6.31 26.53
C LYS A 172 -15.93 -5.69 27.67
N SER A 173 -15.83 -6.26 28.88
CA SER A 173 -16.49 -5.69 30.06
C SER A 173 -15.98 -4.29 30.44
N LEU A 174 -14.71 -3.95 30.20
CA LEU A 174 -14.19 -2.61 30.49
C LEU A 174 -14.65 -1.60 29.42
N ILE A 175 -14.77 -2.04 28.17
CA ILE A 175 -15.29 -1.25 27.06
C ILE A 175 -16.78 -0.96 27.24
N GLU A 176 -17.59 -1.97 27.57
CA GLU A 176 -19.04 -1.82 27.84
C GLU A 176 -19.32 -0.85 28.99
N LYS A 177 -18.43 -0.81 30.00
CA LYS A 177 -18.50 0.14 31.13
C LYS A 177 -17.98 1.54 30.78
N GLY A 178 -17.46 1.74 29.57
CA GLY A 178 -16.94 3.03 29.08
C GLY A 178 -15.60 3.46 29.66
N TRP A 179 -14.90 2.58 30.40
CA TRP A 179 -13.63 2.90 31.08
C TRP A 179 -12.40 2.71 30.19
N VAL A 180 -12.50 1.85 29.19
CA VAL A 180 -11.45 1.59 28.19
C VAL A 180 -12.05 1.78 26.79
N THR A 181 -11.30 2.39 25.89
CA THR A 181 -11.68 2.52 24.48
C THR A 181 -10.74 1.69 23.62
N GLU A 182 -11.30 0.82 22.77
CA GLU A 182 -10.57 0.20 21.66
C GLU A 182 -10.73 1.08 20.43
N TYR A 183 -9.60 1.46 19.83
CA TYR A 183 -9.57 2.25 18.61
C TYR A 183 -8.56 1.67 17.63
N TYR A 184 -8.72 1.98 16.35
CA TYR A 184 -7.90 1.43 15.28
C TYR A 184 -7.01 2.53 14.73
N LEU A 185 -5.71 2.24 14.62
CA LEU A 185 -4.78 3.08 13.88
C LEU A 185 -4.29 2.31 12.66
N GLU A 186 -4.22 3.01 11.52
CA GLU A 186 -3.55 2.49 10.35
C GLU A 186 -2.05 2.31 10.68
N LYS A 187 -1.56 1.07 10.60
CA LYS A 187 -0.11 0.81 10.66
C LYS A 187 0.37 0.48 9.25
N HIS A 188 1.34 1.24 8.77
CA HIS A 188 2.08 0.87 7.57
C HIS A 188 2.73 -0.51 7.75
N ARG A 189 2.65 -1.34 6.70
CA ARG A 189 3.27 -2.67 6.65
C ARG A 189 4.77 -2.58 6.40
N ILE A 190 5.24 -1.43 5.92
CA ILE A 190 6.65 -1.15 5.67
C ILE A 190 7.25 -0.56 6.94
N ASP A 191 8.11 -1.33 7.61
CA ASP A 191 8.93 -0.81 8.70
C ASP A 191 9.96 0.18 8.14
N SER A 192 10.12 1.32 8.81
CA SER A 192 11.12 2.33 8.46
C SER A 192 12.28 2.24 9.44
N TYR A 193 13.50 2.52 8.99
CA TYR A 193 14.65 2.61 9.89
C TYR A 193 14.51 3.83 10.81
N GLU A 194 14.73 3.64 12.12
CA GLU A 194 14.63 4.67 13.18
C GLU A 194 15.93 4.82 14.00
N GLY A 195 17.07 4.31 13.51
CA GLY A 195 18.36 4.41 14.21
C GLY A 195 19.18 5.65 13.87
N GLU A 196 20.44 5.68 14.33
CA GLU A 196 21.36 6.80 14.14
C GLU A 196 21.77 7.01 12.67
N ILE A 197 21.82 8.28 12.29
CA ILE A 197 22.16 8.76 10.95
C ILE A 197 23.68 8.93 10.87
N GLU A 198 24.30 8.38 9.82
CA GLU A 198 25.74 8.55 9.53
C GLU A 198 25.98 9.71 8.54
N GLU A 199 27.04 10.49 8.78
CA GLU A 199 27.51 11.54 7.84
C GLU A 199 28.26 10.96 6.63
N ILE A 200 28.34 11.75 5.55
CA ILE A 200 29.00 11.35 4.30
C ILE A 200 30.52 11.40 4.49
N GLU A 201 31.22 10.33 4.10
CA GLU A 201 32.69 10.31 4.03
C GLU A 201 33.20 11.37 3.04
N GLU A 202 34.32 12.04 3.36
CA GLU A 202 34.91 13.03 2.45
C GLU A 202 35.26 12.42 1.08
N LEU A 203 34.85 13.12 0.02
CA LEU A 203 35.10 12.71 -1.36
C LEU A 203 36.58 12.92 -1.74
N THR A 204 37.15 11.97 -2.46
CA THR A 204 38.46 12.12 -3.09
C THR A 204 38.44 13.18 -4.19
N GLU A 205 39.61 13.75 -4.52
CA GLU A 205 39.74 14.74 -5.60
C GLU A 205 39.23 14.22 -6.95
N ASN A 206 39.43 12.94 -7.25
CA ASN A 206 38.88 12.32 -8.46
C ASN A 206 37.35 12.27 -8.44
N GLN A 207 36.73 11.95 -7.31
CA GLN A 207 35.27 11.95 -7.17
C GLN A 207 34.70 13.36 -7.29
N LYS A 208 35.35 14.37 -6.68
CA LYS A 208 34.96 15.78 -6.82
C LYS A 208 35.02 16.24 -8.29
N LYS A 209 36.07 15.85 -9.01
CA LYS A 209 36.18 16.12 -10.44
C LYS A 209 35.04 15.47 -11.23
N SER A 210 34.76 14.19 -10.99
CA SER A 210 33.64 13.49 -11.63
C SER A 210 32.29 14.15 -11.35
N ILE A 211 32.06 14.63 -10.12
CA ILE A 211 30.84 15.38 -9.76
C ILE A 211 30.72 16.68 -10.55
N SER A 212 31.81 17.42 -10.72
CA SER A 212 31.83 18.63 -11.54
C SER A 212 31.46 18.33 -13.00
N GLU A 213 32.05 17.28 -13.58
CA GLU A 213 31.75 16.85 -14.95
C GLU A 213 30.29 16.37 -15.10
N ILE A 214 29.76 15.67 -14.09
CA ILE A 214 28.34 15.27 -14.03
C ILE A 214 27.43 16.51 -14.02
N ASN A 215 27.73 17.50 -13.17
CA ASN A 215 26.94 18.72 -13.08
C ASN A 215 26.89 19.46 -14.40
N GLN A 216 28.03 19.64 -15.06
CA GLN A 216 28.09 20.27 -16.38
C GLN A 216 27.26 19.50 -17.41
N ALA A 217 27.33 18.17 -17.42
CA ALA A 217 26.52 17.36 -18.32
C ALA A 217 25.02 17.52 -18.06
N PHE A 218 24.60 17.62 -16.80
CA PHE A 218 23.19 17.85 -16.44
C PHE A 218 22.70 19.24 -16.83
N GLU A 219 23.52 20.29 -16.69
CA GLU A 219 23.20 21.63 -17.21
C GLU A 219 22.97 21.61 -18.73
N GLU A 220 23.68 20.75 -19.45
CA GLU A 220 23.53 20.52 -20.89
C GLU A 220 22.41 19.50 -21.24
N ASN A 221 21.62 19.03 -20.26
CA ASN A 221 20.60 17.99 -20.40
C ASN A 221 21.13 16.66 -21.00
N LYS A 222 22.34 16.25 -20.61
CA LYS A 222 22.97 15.01 -21.07
C LYS A 222 22.94 13.92 -20.00
N ASN A 223 22.72 12.68 -20.45
CA ASN A 223 22.92 11.49 -19.63
C ASN A 223 24.41 11.24 -19.41
N VAL A 224 24.77 10.70 -18.25
CA VAL A 224 26.16 10.42 -17.87
C VAL A 224 26.37 8.92 -17.64
N LEU A 225 27.45 8.38 -18.23
CA LEU A 225 27.96 7.06 -17.90
C LEU A 225 29.12 7.20 -16.90
N LEU A 226 28.88 6.84 -15.65
CA LEU A 226 29.94 6.81 -14.63
C LEU A 226 30.69 5.47 -14.67
N HIS A 227 31.84 5.44 -15.34
CA HIS A 227 32.67 4.25 -15.44
C HIS A 227 33.65 4.14 -14.26
N GLY A 228 33.61 3.01 -13.55
CA GLY A 228 34.55 2.73 -12.47
C GLY A 228 34.49 1.25 -12.05
N VAL A 229 35.64 0.68 -11.70
CA VAL A 229 35.73 -0.70 -11.18
C VAL A 229 34.98 -0.84 -9.85
N THR A 230 34.66 -2.06 -9.44
CA THR A 230 34.10 -2.32 -8.10
C THR A 230 35.00 -1.74 -7.02
N SER A 231 34.42 -1.20 -5.96
CA SER A 231 35.16 -0.54 -4.86
C SER A 231 35.88 0.77 -5.20
N SER A 232 35.66 1.36 -6.38
CA SER A 232 36.16 2.70 -6.73
C SER A 232 35.40 3.86 -6.08
N GLY A 233 34.36 3.57 -5.29
CA GLY A 233 33.57 4.59 -4.59
C GLY A 233 32.50 5.28 -5.45
N LYS A 234 31.98 4.63 -6.51
CA LYS A 234 30.84 5.16 -7.30
C LYS A 234 29.63 5.50 -6.43
N THR A 235 29.38 4.67 -5.42
CA THR A 235 28.28 4.86 -4.46
C THR A 235 28.35 6.20 -3.74
N HIS A 236 29.55 6.72 -3.43
CA HIS A 236 29.69 8.03 -2.79
C HIS A 236 29.25 9.16 -3.72
N ILE A 237 29.54 9.06 -5.02
CA ILE A 237 29.04 10.02 -6.02
C ILE A 237 27.51 9.94 -6.12
N TYR A 238 26.94 8.73 -6.07
CA TYR A 238 25.48 8.57 -6.03
C TYR A 238 24.90 9.30 -4.81
N LEU A 239 25.44 9.06 -3.62
CA LEU A 239 24.97 9.67 -2.37
C LEU A 239 25.00 11.20 -2.42
N GLU A 240 26.06 11.80 -2.98
CA GLU A 240 26.16 13.25 -3.15
C GLU A 240 25.05 13.78 -4.07
N LYS A 241 24.86 13.17 -5.24
CA LYS A 241 23.84 13.59 -6.20
C LYS A 241 22.41 13.38 -5.67
N MET A 242 22.20 12.34 -4.86
CA MET A 242 20.94 12.12 -4.17
C MET A 242 20.65 13.26 -3.19
N GLU A 243 21.66 13.69 -2.43
CA GLU A 243 21.54 14.78 -1.45
C GLU A 243 21.09 16.08 -2.12
N ASP A 244 21.70 16.44 -3.27
CA ASP A 244 21.32 17.62 -4.06
C ASP A 244 19.82 17.61 -4.43
N CYS A 245 19.31 16.47 -4.87
CA CYS A 245 17.90 16.29 -5.23
C CYS A 245 16.98 16.36 -4.01
N ILE A 246 17.36 15.71 -2.91
CA ILE A 246 16.55 15.67 -1.69
C ILE A 246 16.42 17.06 -1.08
N ASN A 247 17.51 17.83 -1.06
CA ASN A 247 17.54 19.24 -0.60
C ASN A 247 16.67 20.14 -1.48
N SER A 248 16.50 19.78 -2.75
CA SER A 248 15.60 20.44 -3.70
C SER A 248 14.14 19.93 -3.62
N GLY A 249 13.82 19.04 -2.67
CA GLY A 249 12.50 18.46 -2.50
C GLY A 249 12.10 17.46 -3.60
N GLN A 250 13.07 16.98 -4.39
CA GLN A 250 12.86 16.07 -5.50
C GLN A 250 12.94 14.60 -5.06
N ASN A 251 12.33 13.72 -5.87
CA ASN A 251 12.47 12.29 -5.74
C ASN A 251 13.74 11.80 -6.46
N VAL A 252 14.34 10.74 -5.90
CA VAL A 252 15.43 9.97 -6.49
C VAL A 252 14.95 8.54 -6.70
N LEU A 253 15.18 8.00 -7.90
CA LEU A 253 15.05 6.57 -8.17
C LEU A 253 16.44 5.94 -8.36
N LEU A 254 16.82 5.02 -7.47
CA LEU A 254 17.96 4.13 -7.66
C LEU A 254 17.47 2.79 -8.20
N LEU A 255 17.76 2.53 -9.47
CA LEU A 255 17.51 1.26 -10.14
C LEU A 255 18.67 0.29 -9.91
N LEU A 256 18.33 -0.92 -9.50
CA LEU A 256 19.23 -2.05 -9.34
C LEU A 256 18.73 -3.24 -10.17
N PRO A 257 19.63 -4.07 -10.73
CA PRO A 257 19.23 -5.16 -11.62
C PRO A 257 18.46 -6.28 -10.89
N LYS A 258 18.75 -6.51 -9.61
CA LYS A 258 18.02 -7.48 -8.76
C LYS A 258 18.09 -7.05 -7.29
N ILE A 259 17.29 -7.69 -6.42
CA ILE A 259 17.42 -7.65 -4.96
C ILE A 259 18.67 -8.44 -4.52
N ALA A 260 19.82 -8.16 -5.13
CA ALA A 260 21.13 -8.48 -4.64
C ALA A 260 21.78 -7.15 -4.21
N LEU A 261 21.04 -6.37 -3.41
CA LEU A 261 21.66 -5.36 -2.59
C LEU A 261 22.67 -6.07 -1.71
N THR A 262 23.94 -5.69 -1.80
CA THR A 262 24.82 -5.90 -0.66
C THR A 262 24.19 -5.16 0.50
N LYS A 263 23.84 -5.87 1.59
CA LYS A 263 23.23 -5.31 2.81
C LYS A 263 23.87 -3.98 3.23
N GLN A 264 25.15 -3.79 2.93
CA GLN A 264 25.92 -2.58 3.18
C GLN A 264 25.33 -1.30 2.57
N ILE A 265 24.95 -1.25 1.28
CA ILE A 265 24.43 -0.01 0.68
C ILE A 265 23.03 0.31 1.20
N THR A 266 22.21 -0.72 1.40
CA THR A 266 20.88 -0.61 2.02
C THR A 266 20.98 -0.01 3.41
N ILE A 267 21.80 -0.61 4.28
CA ILE A 267 21.97 -0.17 5.67
C ILE A 267 22.49 1.26 5.72
N ARG A 268 23.44 1.63 4.86
CA ARG A 268 23.96 3.00 4.78
C ARG A 268 22.88 4.00 4.38
N LEU A 269 22.08 3.69 3.36
CA LEU A 269 20.98 4.54 2.90
C LEU A 269 19.87 4.63 3.96
N GLU A 270 19.56 3.52 4.62
CA GLU A 270 18.58 3.46 5.71
C GLU A 270 19.02 4.32 6.90
N LYS A 271 20.28 4.19 7.32
CA LYS A 271 20.86 5.06 8.35
C LYS A 271 20.76 6.52 7.96
N LYS A 272 21.14 6.88 6.74
CA LYS A 272 21.19 8.28 6.32
C LYS A 272 19.81 8.92 6.13
N TYR A 273 18.89 8.21 5.51
CA TYR A 273 17.63 8.81 5.03
C TYR A 273 16.39 8.34 5.80
N GLY A 274 16.51 7.31 6.64
CA GLY A 274 15.47 6.83 7.55
C GLY A 274 14.13 6.64 6.84
N LYS A 275 13.11 7.38 7.31
CA LYS A 275 11.72 7.30 6.82
C LYS A 275 11.52 7.80 5.39
N LYS A 276 12.48 8.54 4.82
CA LYS A 276 12.43 9.05 3.44
C LYS A 276 12.83 8.01 2.39
N LEU A 277 13.43 6.89 2.82
CA LEU A 277 13.86 5.79 1.96
C LEU A 277 12.77 4.72 1.83
N GLY A 278 12.52 4.26 0.61
CA GLY A 278 11.63 3.16 0.34
C GLY A 278 12.22 2.14 -0.63
N PHE A 279 11.61 0.96 -0.65
CA PHE A 279 12.00 -0.13 -1.54
C PHE A 279 10.83 -0.53 -2.44
N TYR A 280 11.09 -0.85 -3.70
CA TYR A 280 10.06 -1.37 -4.60
C TYR A 280 10.57 -2.51 -5.48
N HIS A 281 10.11 -3.72 -5.17
CA HIS A 281 10.57 -4.92 -5.85
C HIS A 281 9.51 -6.03 -5.87
N ASN A 282 9.75 -7.07 -6.66
CA ASN A 282 8.81 -8.18 -6.86
C ASN A 282 8.45 -8.99 -5.60
N LYS A 283 9.31 -8.99 -4.56
CA LYS A 283 9.01 -9.67 -3.28
C LYS A 283 7.99 -8.93 -2.40
N LEU A 284 7.63 -7.68 -2.73
CA LEU A 284 6.57 -6.98 -2.00
C LEU A 284 5.22 -7.59 -2.34
N THR A 285 4.41 -7.78 -1.30
CA THR A 285 2.98 -8.08 -1.42
C THR A 285 2.26 -6.94 -2.14
N ASP A 286 1.10 -7.23 -2.70
CA ASP A 286 0.35 -6.22 -3.44
C ASP A 286 -0.07 -5.03 -2.56
N PHE A 287 -0.43 -5.27 -1.29
CA PHE A 287 -0.75 -4.21 -0.34
C PHE A 287 0.48 -3.37 0.04
N GLU A 288 1.67 -3.95 0.18
CA GLU A 288 2.90 -3.17 0.38
C GLU A 288 3.22 -2.33 -0.85
N ARG A 289 3.02 -2.84 -2.06
CA ARG A 289 3.17 -2.04 -3.29
C ARG A 289 2.20 -0.87 -3.33
N VAL A 290 0.95 -1.06 -2.89
CA VAL A 290 -0.02 0.05 -2.74
C VAL A 290 0.51 1.10 -1.77
N GLU A 291 1.07 0.69 -0.62
CA GLU A 291 1.63 1.62 0.35
C GLU A 291 2.78 2.43 -0.24
N VAL A 292 3.78 1.77 -0.87
CA VAL A 292 4.88 2.48 -1.54
C VAL A 292 4.35 3.44 -2.62
N TRP A 293 3.41 2.98 -3.45
CA TRP A 293 2.81 3.80 -4.52
C TRP A 293 2.15 5.05 -3.95
N ARG A 294 1.37 4.92 -2.86
CA ARG A 294 0.72 6.05 -2.19
C ARG A 294 1.73 7.00 -1.56
N LYS A 295 2.77 6.47 -0.91
CA LYS A 295 3.83 7.29 -0.29
C LYS A 295 4.66 8.06 -1.31
N ILE A 296 5.01 7.43 -2.44
CA ILE A 296 5.69 8.12 -3.55
C ILE A 296 4.81 9.21 -4.12
N LYS A 297 3.52 8.92 -4.35
CA LYS A 297 2.55 9.93 -4.83
C LYS A 297 2.44 11.13 -3.89
N LYS A 298 2.54 10.92 -2.57
CA LYS A 298 2.49 12.00 -1.56
C LYS A 298 3.85 12.64 -1.27
N ASN A 299 4.90 12.26 -2.01
CA ASN A 299 6.29 12.66 -1.77
C ASN A 299 6.82 12.35 -0.35
N GLU A 300 6.23 11.37 0.34
CA GLU A 300 6.69 10.91 1.67
C GLU A 300 7.98 10.08 1.54
N LEU A 301 8.15 9.38 0.42
CA LEU A 301 9.37 8.68 0.05
C LEU A 301 10.15 9.51 -0.97
N GLN A 302 11.23 10.16 -0.52
CA GLN A 302 12.09 10.96 -1.40
C GLN A 302 13.09 10.10 -2.15
N ILE A 303 13.51 8.96 -1.59
CA ILE A 303 14.40 8.02 -2.26
C ILE A 303 13.71 6.69 -2.41
N LEU A 304 13.72 6.15 -3.61
CA LEU A 304 13.24 4.81 -3.88
C LEU A 304 14.35 3.95 -4.47
N ILE A 305 14.64 2.83 -3.80
CA ILE A 305 15.48 1.77 -4.33
C ILE A 305 14.56 0.73 -4.97
N GLY A 306 14.69 0.51 -6.26
CA GLY A 306 13.76 -0.35 -6.98
C GLY A 306 14.40 -1.20 -8.06
N THR A 307 13.64 -2.20 -8.51
CA THR A 307 13.92 -2.87 -9.78
C THR A 307 13.15 -2.17 -10.91
N ARG A 308 13.27 -2.65 -12.15
CA ARG A 308 12.62 -2.09 -13.35
C ARG A 308 11.18 -1.58 -13.20
N ASN A 309 10.33 -2.24 -12.42
CA ASN A 309 8.91 -1.84 -12.29
C ASN A 309 8.72 -0.55 -11.48
N SER A 310 9.74 -0.09 -10.77
CA SER A 310 9.69 1.18 -10.04
C SER A 310 9.60 2.41 -10.96
N LEU A 311 10.07 2.31 -12.20
CA LEU A 311 9.92 3.35 -13.23
C LEU A 311 8.47 3.80 -13.44
N PHE A 312 7.51 2.92 -13.17
CA PHE A 312 6.09 3.19 -13.39
C PHE A 312 5.40 3.86 -12.19
N LEU A 313 6.12 4.10 -11.09
CA LEU A 313 5.53 4.76 -9.92
C LEU A 313 5.23 6.25 -10.19
N PRO A 314 4.26 6.82 -9.48
CA PRO A 314 3.75 8.17 -9.76
C PRO A 314 4.62 9.23 -9.06
N TYR A 315 5.86 9.40 -9.52
CA TYR A 315 6.73 10.45 -8.99
C TYR A 315 6.16 11.83 -9.33
N GLU A 316 6.00 12.70 -8.31
CA GLU A 316 5.55 14.08 -8.53
C GLU A 316 6.69 14.97 -9.02
N ASN A 317 7.91 14.78 -8.50
CA ASN A 317 9.06 15.63 -8.79
C ASN A 317 10.35 14.81 -8.91
N LEU A 318 10.42 13.90 -9.88
CA LEU A 318 11.59 13.06 -10.11
C LEU A 318 12.77 13.90 -10.61
N GLY A 319 13.80 14.07 -9.78
CA GLY A 319 14.99 14.86 -10.10
C GLY A 319 16.17 14.03 -10.60
N LEU A 320 16.27 12.77 -10.17
CA LEU A 320 17.41 11.91 -10.50
C LEU A 320 17.00 10.45 -10.63
N ILE A 321 17.47 9.82 -11.69
CA ILE A 321 17.45 8.36 -11.87
C ILE A 321 18.91 7.88 -11.94
N ILE A 322 19.27 6.95 -11.07
CA ILE A 322 20.57 6.27 -11.09
C ILE A 322 20.32 4.83 -11.49
N VAL A 323 21.00 4.36 -12.53
CA VAL A 323 20.97 2.96 -12.98
C VAL A 323 22.30 2.32 -12.62
N ASP A 324 22.33 1.50 -11.58
CA ASP A 324 23.54 0.77 -11.21
C ASP A 324 23.70 -0.49 -12.04
N GLU A 325 24.95 -0.90 -12.28
CA GLU A 325 25.27 -2.11 -13.07
C GLU A 325 24.50 -2.16 -14.41
N GLU A 326 24.52 -1.07 -15.18
CA GLU A 326 23.68 -0.88 -16.40
C GLU A 326 23.82 -1.99 -17.44
N HIS A 327 24.96 -2.69 -17.45
CA HIS A 327 25.24 -3.78 -18.36
C HIS A 327 24.39 -5.04 -18.07
N ASP A 328 23.76 -5.13 -16.89
CA ASP A 328 22.98 -6.29 -16.48
C ASP A 328 21.72 -6.48 -17.33
N SER A 329 21.53 -7.71 -17.81
CA SER A 329 20.40 -8.10 -18.64
C SER A 329 19.04 -8.07 -17.93
N ALA A 330 19.00 -8.02 -16.59
CA ALA A 330 17.78 -8.02 -15.79
C ALA A 330 16.90 -6.77 -16.02
N TYR A 331 17.49 -5.68 -16.49
CA TYR A 331 16.76 -4.48 -16.91
C TYR A 331 15.85 -4.70 -18.12
N ARG A 332 16.12 -5.73 -18.94
CA ARG A 332 15.23 -6.11 -20.04
C ARG A 332 14.11 -7.02 -19.52
N GLN A 333 12.88 -6.55 -19.60
CA GLN A 333 11.69 -7.35 -19.34
C GLN A 333 11.55 -8.41 -20.43
N ARG A 334 11.44 -9.68 -20.04
CA ARG A 334 11.25 -10.83 -20.95
C ARG A 334 9.92 -11.57 -20.75
N ASP A 335 9.02 -11.02 -19.93
CA ASP A 335 7.79 -11.68 -19.46
C ASP A 335 6.51 -11.12 -20.12
N GLN A 336 5.42 -11.87 -20.02
CA GLN A 336 4.20 -11.85 -20.87
C GLN A 336 3.34 -10.57 -20.96
N HIS A 337 3.71 -9.45 -20.33
CA HIS A 337 2.85 -8.23 -20.39
C HIS A 337 3.18 -7.38 -21.61
N PHE A 338 4.42 -6.90 -21.71
CA PHE A 338 5.04 -6.31 -22.89
C PHE A 338 6.54 -6.24 -22.68
N PHE A 339 7.31 -6.18 -23.78
CA PHE A 339 8.76 -6.08 -23.73
C PHE A 339 9.17 -4.62 -23.58
N PHE A 340 9.98 -4.31 -22.56
CA PHE A 340 10.63 -3.01 -22.41
C PHE A 340 12.02 -3.14 -21.80
N ASN A 341 12.86 -2.13 -22.01
CA ASN A 341 14.16 -2.02 -21.37
C ASN A 341 14.11 -0.87 -20.35
N ALA A 342 14.46 -1.15 -19.11
CA ALA A 342 14.35 -0.17 -18.02
C ALA A 342 15.49 0.84 -17.97
N LYS A 343 16.64 0.53 -18.58
CA LYS A 343 17.77 1.46 -18.66
C LYS A 343 17.69 2.38 -19.88
#